data_AF-A0A1H5NLW9-F1
#
_entry.id   AF-A0A1H5NLW9-F1
#
_cell.length_a   1.000
_cell.length_b   1.000
_cell.length_c   1.000
_cell.angle_alpha   90.00
_cell.angle_beta   90.00
_cell.angle_gamma   90.00
#
_symmetry.space_group_name_H-M   'P 1'
#
loop_
_entity.id
_entity.type
_entity.pdbx_description
1 polymer ?
#
loop_
_entity_poly.entity_id
_entity_poly.type
_entity_poly.pdbx_seq_one_letter_code
_entity_poly.pdbx_strand_id
1 'polypeptide(L)'
;MADISIFFVVAFSRTEASELRAEAAIKARSKQHAVSLASHFAGEGQGAVAFSQMGESATAGGNAKILARFGDVPNDRALLRQFSSVWALSRPDITSALPINSRDRHRRGIR
;
A
#
# COMPACT_ATOMS: atom_id res chain seq x y z
N MET A 1 19.03 15.72 8.18
CA MET A 1 17.87 15.66 7.27
C MET A 1 16.74 15.01 8.05
N ALA A 2 15.55 15.62 8.08
CA ALA A 2 14.48 15.19 8.99
C ALA A 2 14.03 13.77 8.65
N ASP A 3 14.13 12.86 9.63
CA ASP A 3 13.61 11.51 9.52
C ASP A 3 12.07 11.59 9.54
N ILE A 4 11.47 11.86 8.38
CA ILE A 4 10.02 12.03 8.27
C ILE A 4 9.40 10.64 8.43
N SER A 5 8.79 10.42 9.59
CA SER A 5 7.98 9.23 9.84
C SER A 5 6.66 9.34 9.06
N ILE A 6 6.47 8.45 8.10
CA ILE A 6 5.23 8.35 7.34
C ILE A 6 4.33 7.34 8.04
N PHE A 7 3.09 7.73 8.30
CA PHE A 7 2.08 6.86 8.89
C PHE A 7 1.02 6.52 7.85
N PHE A 8 0.56 5.28 7.82
CA PHE A 8 -0.50 4.84 6.91
C PHE A 8 -1.34 3.74 7.54
N VAL A 9 -2.57 3.62 7.05
CA VAL A 9 -3.55 2.66 7.50
C VAL A 9 -4.02 1.89 6.29
N VAL A 10 -4.02 0.57 6.39
CA VAL A 10 -4.58 -0.29 5.35
C VAL A 10 -5.85 -0.93 5.87
N ALA A 11 -6.95 -0.67 5.18
CA ALA A 11 -8.23 -1.33 5.42
C ALA A 11 -8.28 -2.64 4.62
N PHE A 12 -8.78 -3.68 5.27
CA PHE A 12 -8.97 -5.03 4.78
C PHE A 12 -10.45 -5.35 4.85
N SER A 13 -11.02 -5.72 3.73
CA SER A 13 -12.38 -6.25 3.66
C SER A 13 -12.31 -7.75 3.47
N ARG A 14 -13.23 -8.48 4.11
CA ARG A 14 -13.41 -9.89 3.82
C ARG A 14 -14.14 -10.04 2.50
N THR A 15 -13.55 -10.77 1.56
CA THR A 15 -14.16 -11.11 0.28
C THR A 15 -15.17 -12.24 0.44
N GLU A 16 -15.95 -12.49 -0.60
CA GLU A 16 -16.92 -13.61 -0.65
C GLU A 16 -16.25 -14.98 -0.46
N ALA A 17 -14.95 -15.10 -0.77
CA ALA A 17 -14.15 -16.30 -0.53
C ALA A 17 -13.66 -16.43 0.93
N SER A 18 -14.16 -15.59 1.84
CA SER A 18 -13.66 -15.44 3.21
C SER A 18 -12.17 -15.04 3.29
N GLU A 19 -11.61 -14.50 2.21
CA GLU A 19 -10.24 -14.02 2.16
C GLU A 19 -10.19 -12.55 2.56
N LEU A 20 -9.20 -12.17 3.37
CA LEU A 20 -8.99 -10.78 3.72
C LEU A 20 -8.21 -10.11 2.60
N ARG A 21 -8.79 -9.07 1.99
CA ARG A 21 -8.18 -8.31 0.91
C ARG A 21 -8.02 -6.85 1.30
N ALA A 22 -6.81 -6.34 1.14
CA ALA A 22 -6.51 -4.93 1.28
C ALA A 22 -7.29 -4.13 0.22
N GLU A 23 -8.16 -3.23 0.70
CA GLU A 23 -9.07 -2.45 -0.12
C GLU A 23 -8.52 -1.06 -0.38
N ALA A 24 -8.02 -0.40 0.67
CA ALA A 24 -7.49 0.96 0.59
C ALA A 24 -6.29 1.16 1.51
N ALA A 25 -5.32 1.98 1.07
CA ALA A 25 -4.25 2.50 1.90
C ALA A 25 -4.42 4.01 2.07
N ILE A 26 -4.57 4.46 3.32
CA ILE A 26 -4.81 5.85 3.66
C ILE A 26 -3.60 6.39 4.43
N LYS A 27 -3.02 7.48 3.91
CA LYS A 27 -1.92 8.17 4.58
C LYS A 27 -2.44 8.94 5.80
N ALA A 28 -1.83 8.72 6.95
CA ALA A 28 -2.11 9.43 8.19
C ALA A 28 -1.04 10.49 8.46
N ARG A 29 -1.46 11.59 9.11
CA ARG A 29 -0.56 12.70 9.46
C ARG A 29 0.27 12.43 10.73
N SER A 30 -0.19 11.51 11.57
CA SER A 30 0.48 11.16 12.83
C SER A 30 0.16 9.73 13.25
N LYS A 31 0.95 9.20 14.21
CA LYS A 31 0.70 7.90 14.84
C LYS A 31 -0.70 7.78 15.42
N GLN A 32 -1.15 8.77 16.20
CA GLN A 32 -2.48 8.76 16.81
C GLN A 32 -3.57 8.76 15.74
N HIS A 33 -3.40 9.57 14.69
CA HIS A 33 -4.35 9.60 13.58
C HIS A 33 -4.46 8.24 12.88
N ALA A 34 -3.33 7.54 12.67
CA ALA A 34 -3.32 6.21 12.08
C ALA A 34 -4.05 5.18 12.95
N VAL A 35 -3.82 5.20 14.26
CA VAL A 35 -4.45 4.27 15.20
C VAL A 35 -5.95 4.53 15.30
N SER A 36 -6.38 5.80 15.40
CA SER A 36 -7.80 6.15 15.42
C SER A 36 -8.51 5.74 14.13
N LEU A 37 -7.89 5.96 12.96
CA LEU A 37 -8.47 5.52 11.68
C LEU A 37 -8.63 3.99 11.65
N ALA A 38 -7.60 3.26 12.05
CA ALA A 38 -7.64 1.80 12.03
C ALA A 38 -8.69 1.25 13.00
N SER A 39 -8.84 1.85 14.19
CA SER A 39 -9.90 1.51 15.12
C SER A 39 -11.30 1.83 14.56
N HIS A 40 -11.43 2.90 13.78
CA HIS A 40 -12.70 3.27 13.16
C HIS A 40 -13.14 2.23 12.13
N PHE A 41 -12.24 1.79 11.24
CA PHE A 41 -12.52 0.72 10.28
C PHE A 41 -12.91 -0.61 10.95
N ALA A 42 -12.29 -0.92 12.09
CA ALA A 42 -12.69 -2.09 12.86
C ALA A 42 -14.08 -1.98 13.48
N GLY A 43 -14.52 -0.77 13.84
CA GLY A 43 -15.90 -0.52 14.25
C GLY A 43 -16.92 -0.76 13.13
N GLU A 44 -16.53 -0.52 11.87
CA GLU A 44 -17.34 -0.75 10.67
C GLU A 44 -17.32 -2.22 10.20
N GLY A 45 -16.67 -3.12 10.94
CA GLY A 45 -16.56 -4.54 10.60
C GLY A 45 -15.46 -4.87 9.58
N GLN A 46 -14.59 -3.93 9.25
CA GLN A 46 -13.42 -4.13 8.39
C GLN A 46 -12.16 -4.42 9.23
N GLY A 47 -11.25 -5.24 8.73
CA GLY A 47 -9.91 -5.35 9.31
C GLY A 47 -9.09 -4.11 9.00
N ALA A 48 -8.26 -3.62 9.91
CA ALA A 48 -7.37 -2.51 9.61
C ALA A 48 -6.03 -2.62 10.32
N VAL A 49 -4.97 -2.22 9.62
CA VAL A 49 -3.60 -2.24 10.15
C VAL A 49 -2.99 -0.87 10.00
N ALA A 50 -2.55 -0.31 11.14
CA ALA A 50 -1.78 0.92 11.19
C ALA A 50 -0.28 0.59 11.09
N PHE A 51 0.42 1.34 10.24
CA PHE A 51 1.84 1.17 9.98
C PHE A 51 2.59 2.50 10.13
N SER A 52 3.88 2.39 10.44
CA SER A 52 4.84 3.48 10.45
C SER A 52 6.05 3.08 9.61
N GLN A 53 6.43 3.95 8.69
CA GLN A 53 7.64 3.81 7.88
C GLN A 53 8.56 5.00 8.12
N MET A 54 9.85 4.74 8.29
CA MET A 54 10.89 5.77 8.33
C MET A 54 11.46 5.99 6.92
N GLY A 55 11.48 7.25 6.45
CA GLY A 55 12.39 7.71 5.39
C GLY A 55 11.78 8.10 4.03
N GLU A 56 12.49 9.00 3.31
CA GLU A 56 12.18 9.54 1.97
C GLU A 56 12.03 8.48 0.87
N SER A 57 12.65 7.32 1.05
CA SER A 57 12.56 6.20 0.11
C SER A 57 11.56 5.20 0.65
N ALA A 58 10.27 5.51 0.48
CA ALA A 58 9.17 4.59 0.69
C ALA A 58 9.17 3.52 -0.41
N THR A 59 10.26 2.77 -0.45
CA THR A 59 10.56 1.72 -1.41
C THR A 59 9.98 0.43 -0.84
N ALA A 60 9.14 -0.18 -1.67
CA ALA A 60 8.36 -1.37 -1.39
C ALA A 60 9.06 -2.33 -0.40
N GLY A 61 8.49 -2.45 0.80
CA GLY A 61 8.86 -3.50 1.77
C GLY A 61 10.01 -3.20 2.73
N GLY A 62 10.72 -2.07 2.62
CA GLY A 62 11.77 -1.71 3.57
C GLY A 62 11.22 -0.96 4.78
N ASN A 63 11.18 -1.58 5.96
CA ASN A 63 11.01 -0.93 7.27
C ASN A 63 9.62 -0.35 7.62
N ALA A 64 8.52 -0.91 7.11
CA ALA A 64 7.20 -0.61 7.65
C ALA A 64 6.97 -1.38 8.97
N LYS A 65 6.96 -0.68 10.11
CA LYS A 65 6.58 -1.24 11.40
C LYS A 65 5.08 -1.23 11.57
N ILE A 66 4.52 -2.36 11.98
CA ILE A 66 3.11 -2.43 12.38
C ILE A 66 2.98 -1.74 13.74
N LEU A 67 2.13 -0.72 13.79
CA LEU A 67 1.82 0.03 15.00
C LEU A 67 0.65 -0.60 15.76
N ALA A 68 -0.38 -1.00 15.03
CA ALA A 68 -1.59 -1.58 15.61
C ALA A 68 -2.32 -2.41 14.54
N ARG A 69 -3.03 -3.45 15.00
CA ARG A 69 -3.92 -4.28 14.20
C ARG A 69 -5.30 -4.25 14.84
N PHE A 70 -6.33 -4.08 14.05
CA PHE A 70 -7.72 -4.05 14.50
C PHE A 70 -8.58 -4.91 13.59
N GLY A 71 -9.56 -5.61 14.16
CA GLY A 71 -10.43 -6.51 13.41
C GLY A 71 -9.73 -7.74 12.84
N ASP A 72 -10.32 -8.31 11.78
CA ASP A 72 -9.83 -9.51 11.11
C ASP A 72 -8.76 -9.12 10.08
N VAL A 73 -7.49 -9.39 10.37
CA VAL A 73 -6.35 -9.00 9.53
C VAL A 73 -5.55 -10.22 9.07
N PRO A 74 -5.02 -10.21 7.83
CA PRO A 74 -4.31 -11.36 7.30
C PRO A 74 -2.97 -11.57 8.03
N ASN A 75 -2.50 -12.82 8.04
CA ASN A 75 -1.18 -13.19 8.56
C ASN A 75 -0.07 -12.35 7.93
N ASP A 76 1.01 -12.12 8.68
CA ASP A 76 2.13 -11.23 8.32
C ASP A 76 2.63 -11.39 6.87
N ARG A 77 2.71 -12.64 6.37
CA ARG A 77 3.15 -12.94 5.00
C ARG A 77 2.15 -12.47 3.93
N ALA A 78 0.86 -12.67 4.16
CA ALA A 78 -0.21 -12.21 3.26
C ALA A 78 -0.40 -10.70 3.36
N LEU A 79 -0.26 -10.15 4.56
CA LEU A 79 -0.30 -8.73 4.86
C LEU A 79 0.82 -7.97 4.14
N LEU A 80 2.06 -8.46 4.17
CA LEU A 80 3.18 -7.88 3.40
C LEU A 80 2.93 -7.90 1.89
N ARG A 81 2.44 -9.03 1.35
CA ARG A 81 2.14 -9.17 -0.08
C ARG A 81 1.07 -8.17 -0.52
N GLN A 82 -0.02 -8.07 0.23
CA GLN A 82 -1.12 -7.16 -0.09
C GLN A 82 -0.74 -5.70 0.14
N PHE A 83 0.03 -5.42 1.20
CA PHE A 83 0.60 -4.10 1.44
C PHE A 83 1.44 -3.64 0.25
N SER A 84 2.34 -4.49 -0.26
CA SER A 84 3.12 -4.16 -1.46
C SER A 84 2.25 -3.90 -2.68
N SER A 85 1.15 -4.65 -2.88
CA SER A 85 0.22 -4.43 -3.99
C SER A 85 -0.55 -3.11 -3.89
N VAL A 86 -1.10 -2.77 -2.71
CA VAL A 86 -1.85 -1.52 -2.53
C VAL A 86 -0.91 -0.31 -2.50
N TRP A 87 0.27 -0.46 -1.89
CA TRP A 87 1.31 0.58 -1.92
C TRP A 87 1.81 0.87 -3.33
N ALA A 88 1.96 -0.14 -4.18
CA ALA A 88 2.31 0.05 -5.58
C ALA A 88 1.26 0.87 -6.34
N LEU A 89 -0.02 0.75 -5.97
CA LEU A 89 -1.13 1.51 -6.56
C LEU A 89 -1.25 2.94 -6.01
N SER A 90 -0.87 3.17 -4.76
CA SER A 90 -0.89 4.50 -4.12
C SER A 90 0.29 5.40 -4.49
N ARG A 91 1.16 4.99 -5.41
CA ARG A 91 2.29 5.82 -5.89
C ARG A 91 1.81 6.78 -6.99
N PRO A 92 1.92 8.11 -6.81
CA PRO A 92 1.71 9.05 -7.91
C PRO A 92 2.85 9.06 -8.95
N ASP A 93 4.04 8.53 -8.62
CA ASP A 93 5.23 8.68 -9.46
C ASP A 93 6.06 7.40 -9.60
N ILE A 94 5.46 6.32 -10.08
CA ILE A 94 6.24 5.33 -10.83
C ILE A 94 5.53 5.10 -12.14
N THR A 95 6.04 5.78 -13.17
CA THR A 95 6.14 5.25 -14.52
C THR A 95 6.38 3.76 -14.43
N SER A 96 5.32 2.97 -14.58
CA SER A 96 5.41 1.66 -15.20
C SER A 96 6.10 1.92 -16.53
N ALA A 97 7.43 1.85 -16.53
CA ALA A 97 8.18 1.47 -17.70
C ALA A 97 7.76 0.03 -17.96
N LEU A 98 6.58 -0.12 -18.56
CA LEU A 98 6.31 -1.21 -19.46
C LEU A 98 7.56 -1.30 -20.34
N PRO A 99 8.18 -2.49 -20.51
CA PRO A 99 9.12 -2.63 -21.60
C PRO A 99 8.31 -2.28 -22.85
N ILE A 100 8.59 -1.10 -23.40
CA ILE A 100 8.09 -0.68 -24.70
C ILE A 100 8.60 -1.77 -25.62
N ASN A 101 7.71 -2.69 -26.00
CA ASN A 101 7.97 -3.60 -27.07
C ASN A 101 7.92 -2.76 -28.36
N SER A 102 8.95 -1.93 -28.56
CA SER A 102 9.21 -1.19 -29.78
C SER A 102 9.79 -2.20 -30.76
N ARG A 103 8.88 -2.94 -31.40
CA ARG A 103 9.11 -3.42 -32.77
C ARG A 103 8.06 -2.77 -33.66
N ASP A 104 8.02 -1.45 -33.63
CA ASP A 104 7.61 -0.67 -34.79
C ASP A 104 8.86 0.04 -35.30
N ARG A 105 9.53 -0.59 -36.27
CA ARG A 105 10.51 0.09 -37.11
C ARG A 105 10.08 -0.02 -38.57
N HIS A 106 9.76 1.16 -39.06
CA HIS A 106 9.90 1.66 -40.42
C HIS A 106 8.79 1.36 -41.43
N ARG A 107 7.83 2.29 -41.40
CA ARG A 107 7.28 2.86 -42.62
C ARG A 107 8.27 3.87 -43.26
N ARG A 108 8.49 3.70 -44.57
CA ARG A 108 8.66 4.70 -45.66
C ARG A 108 10.01 5.33 -46.07
N GLY A 109 10.18 5.35 -47.40
CA GLY A 109 11.01 6.24 -48.25
C GLY A 109 12.34 5.60 -48.67
N ILE A 110 12.88 5.66 -49.89
CA ILE A 110 12.74 6.61 -51.02
C ILE A 110 13.56 6.03 -52.21
N ARG A 111 12.96 5.91 -53.40
CA ARG A 111 13.57 6.28 -54.68
C ARG A 111 12.51 6.31 -55.78
#